data_AF-A0A9P0NSR3-F1
#
_entry.id   AF-A0A9P0NSR3-F1
#
_cell.length_a   1.000
_cell.length_b   1.000
_cell.length_c   1.000
_cell.angle_alpha   90.00
_cell.angle_beta   90.00
_cell.angle_gamma   90.00
#
_symmetry.space_group_name_H-M   'P 1'
#
loop_
_entity.id
_entity.type
_entity.pdbx_description
1 polymer ?
#
loop_
_entity_poly.entity_id
_entity_poly.type
_entity_poly.pdbx_seq_one_letter_code
_entity_poly.pdbx_strand_id
1 'polypeptide(L)'
;MCDCEKGNRSMDMKTPRNVHLSAFYKRSFAFHTVKNRMPIILTNIIDGLVRNKANIAKEYGIESAEELKTVIGELSELKYEIQTNKPLKPLTSTAPDARIYNEYIAEQATTENPPTHFHTIWLLTECYMYRRIAQAFEKSNTLKDYDIFRESKQESFTNSIKLIQQMAKYITELLSNIQKPSKDDFIALLKLNLWGNKCDLSISLGKMTDHSTLFDTAALDPHILSDHSEQIWQAVSDTQPMSDIVTIVFDNVGYEKKSRCM
;
A
#
# COMPACT_ATOMS: atom_id res chain seq x y z
N MET A 1 8.03 -30.49 27.61
CA MET A 1 7.14 -30.90 26.50
C MET A 1 5.95 -29.96 26.54
N CYS A 2 5.86 -29.04 25.57
CA CYS A 2 4.73 -28.13 25.45
C CYS A 2 3.88 -28.68 24.31
N ASP A 3 2.63 -29.03 24.62
CA ASP A 3 1.70 -29.70 23.72
C ASP A 3 1.53 -28.92 22.41
N CYS A 4 2.11 -29.47 21.35
CA CYS A 4 1.80 -29.09 19.98
C CYS A 4 0.44 -29.70 19.61
N GLU A 5 -0.64 -29.04 20.02
CA GLU A 5 -1.97 -29.32 19.45
C GLU A 5 -1.92 -29.02 17.95
N LYS A 6 -1.97 -30.09 17.16
CA LYS A 6 -1.83 -30.11 15.71
C LYS A 6 -2.94 -29.30 15.03
N GLY A 7 -2.53 -28.30 14.24
CA GLY A 7 -3.36 -27.65 13.21
C GLY A 7 -3.76 -26.21 13.52
N ASN A 8 -3.18 -25.26 12.79
CA ASN A 8 -3.68 -23.87 12.61
C ASN A 8 -3.58 -22.86 13.77
N ARG A 9 -2.78 -23.08 14.82
CA ARG A 9 -2.59 -22.04 15.85
C ARG A 9 -1.32 -21.22 15.61
N SER A 10 -1.50 -19.92 15.40
CA SER A 10 -0.42 -18.92 15.46
C SER A 10 0.31 -18.97 16.81
N MET A 11 1.64 -18.87 16.79
CA MET A 11 2.50 -18.90 17.98
C MET A 11 2.53 -17.55 18.68
N ASP A 12 2.46 -17.56 20.02
CA ASP A 12 2.62 -16.35 20.83
C ASP A 12 4.10 -15.99 21.03
N MET A 13 4.72 -15.44 20.00
CA MET A 13 6.10 -14.95 20.04
C MET A 13 6.33 -13.81 19.06
N LYS A 14 7.49 -13.13 19.20
CA LYS A 14 7.99 -12.21 18.17
C LYS A 14 8.48 -13.01 16.96
N THR A 15 8.43 -12.41 15.78
CA THR A 15 9.04 -13.01 14.59
C THR A 15 10.54 -13.23 14.82
N PRO A 16 11.05 -14.46 14.62
CA PRO A 16 12.49 -14.73 14.66
C PRO A 16 13.25 -13.91 13.62
N ARG A 17 14.57 -13.77 13.82
CA ARG A 17 15.45 -13.17 12.80
C ARG A 17 15.56 -14.12 11.60
N ASN A 18 15.78 -13.54 10.42
CA ASN A 18 16.05 -14.26 9.17
C ASN A 18 14.92 -15.22 8.72
N VAL A 19 13.67 -14.93 9.09
CA VAL A 19 12.49 -15.60 8.55
C VAL A 19 11.57 -14.60 7.89
N HIS A 20 10.73 -15.05 6.96
CA HIS A 20 9.69 -14.22 6.38
C HIS A 20 8.73 -13.72 7.47
N LEU A 21 8.34 -12.44 7.37
CA LEU A 21 7.26 -11.91 8.19
C LEU A 21 5.97 -12.65 7.82
N SER A 22 5.20 -13.03 8.83
CA SER A 22 3.93 -13.74 8.65
C SER A 22 3.01 -13.47 9.83
N ALA A 23 1.71 -13.63 9.61
CA ALA A 23 0.71 -13.63 10.67
C ALA A 23 0.70 -14.95 11.47
N PHE A 24 1.78 -15.74 11.39
CA PHE A 24 1.96 -16.89 12.26
C PHE A 24 2.41 -16.46 13.67
N TYR A 25 3.13 -15.34 13.78
CA TYR A 25 3.69 -14.86 15.04
C TYR A 25 2.80 -13.77 15.65
N LYS A 26 2.08 -14.07 16.73
CA LYS A 26 1.05 -13.17 17.31
C LYS A 26 1.57 -11.81 17.76
N ARG A 27 2.85 -11.71 18.13
CA ARG A 27 3.46 -10.44 18.58
C ARG A 27 4.08 -9.63 17.43
N SER A 28 3.84 -10.04 16.19
CA SER A 28 4.31 -9.34 14.99
C SER A 28 3.30 -8.32 14.49
N PHE A 29 3.79 -7.29 13.80
CA PHE A 29 2.93 -6.35 13.09
C PHE A 29 2.17 -7.02 11.93
N ALA A 30 2.72 -8.07 11.34
CA ALA A 30 2.05 -8.87 10.32
C ALA A 30 0.77 -9.52 10.87
N PHE A 31 0.83 -10.14 12.06
CA PHE A 31 -0.36 -10.67 12.73
C PHE A 31 -1.40 -9.59 12.99
N HIS A 32 -0.99 -8.44 13.52
CA HIS A 32 -1.89 -7.30 13.72
C HIS A 32 -2.54 -6.84 12.40
N THR A 33 -1.77 -6.76 11.33
CA THR A 33 -2.26 -6.34 10.01
C THR A 33 -3.27 -7.32 9.45
N VAL A 34 -2.96 -8.62 9.41
CA VAL A 34 -3.88 -9.64 8.88
C VAL A 34 -5.11 -9.80 9.77
N LYS A 35 -4.96 -9.79 11.10
CA LYS A 35 -6.07 -10.00 12.04
C LYS A 35 -7.02 -8.80 12.13
N ASN A 36 -6.49 -7.58 12.10
CA ASN A 36 -7.25 -6.37 12.40
C ASN A 36 -7.36 -5.43 11.19
N ARG A 37 -6.22 -5.02 10.61
CA ARG A 37 -6.22 -3.97 9.56
C ARG A 37 -6.88 -4.43 8.27
N MET A 38 -6.55 -5.62 7.76
CA MET A 38 -7.12 -6.16 6.52
C MET A 38 -8.66 -6.28 6.59
N PRO A 39 -9.27 -6.84 7.66
CA PRO A 39 -10.72 -6.81 7.82
C PRO A 39 -11.33 -5.41 7.90
N ILE A 40 -10.66 -4.45 8.54
CA ILE A 40 -11.11 -3.04 8.60
C ILE A 40 -11.09 -2.43 7.20
N ILE A 41 -10.02 -2.63 6.43
CA ILE A 41 -9.91 -2.16 5.04
C ILE A 41 -11.05 -2.70 4.19
N LEU A 42 -11.29 -4.01 4.22
CA LEU A 42 -12.40 -4.63 3.49
C LEU A 42 -13.76 -4.10 3.93
N THR A 43 -13.95 -3.86 5.22
CA THR A 43 -15.19 -3.26 5.75
C THR A 43 -15.39 -1.85 5.20
N ASN A 44 -14.36 -1.01 5.23
CA ASN A 44 -14.42 0.35 4.70
C ASN A 44 -14.71 0.38 3.19
N ILE A 45 -14.12 -0.56 2.43
CA ILE A 45 -14.41 -0.72 1.00
C ILE A 45 -15.87 -1.09 0.80
N ILE A 46 -16.35 -2.13 1.49
CA ILE A 46 -17.75 -2.59 1.39
C ILE A 46 -18.72 -1.45 1.74
N ASP A 47 -18.48 -0.74 2.84
CA ASP A 47 -19.30 0.38 3.27
C ASP A 47 -19.29 1.52 2.23
N GLY A 48 -18.13 1.80 1.64
CA GLY A 48 -17.99 2.77 0.55
C GLY A 48 -18.83 2.41 -0.67
N LEU A 49 -18.76 1.14 -1.11
CA LEU A 49 -19.56 0.64 -2.24
C LEU A 49 -21.06 0.73 -1.95
N VAL A 50 -21.50 0.36 -0.74
CA VAL A 50 -22.91 0.43 -0.34
C VAL A 50 -23.42 1.87 -0.34
N ARG A 51 -22.67 2.81 0.27
CA ARG A 51 -23.04 4.23 0.33
C ARG A 51 -23.11 4.86 -1.05
N ASN A 52 -22.17 4.51 -1.94
CA ASN A 52 -22.07 5.11 -3.27
C ASN A 52 -22.86 4.39 -4.35
N LYS A 53 -23.64 3.35 -4.01
CA LYS A 53 -24.40 2.55 -4.98
C LYS A 53 -25.20 3.36 -5.99
N ALA A 54 -25.89 4.41 -5.54
CA ALA A 54 -26.70 5.25 -6.42
C ALA A 54 -25.84 6.07 -7.41
N ASN A 55 -24.69 6.57 -6.95
CA ASN A 55 -23.74 7.31 -7.79
C ASN A 55 -23.07 6.38 -8.80
N ILE A 56 -22.69 5.18 -8.37
CA ILE A 56 -22.12 4.14 -9.24
C ILE A 56 -23.12 3.76 -10.34
N ALA A 57 -24.39 3.53 -9.98
CA ALA A 57 -25.45 3.23 -10.96
C ALA A 57 -25.70 4.38 -11.96
N LYS A 58 -25.49 5.63 -11.53
CA LYS A 58 -25.59 6.81 -12.39
C LYS A 58 -24.41 6.92 -13.37
N GLU A 59 -23.20 6.57 -12.93
CA GLU A 59 -21.97 6.68 -13.74
C GLU A 59 -21.78 5.47 -14.68
N TYR A 60 -22.05 4.26 -14.19
CA TYR A 60 -21.76 2.99 -14.88
C TYR A 60 -23.03 2.27 -15.39
N GLY A 61 -24.21 2.88 -15.22
CA GLY A 61 -25.50 2.36 -15.71
C GLY A 61 -26.25 1.51 -14.69
N ILE A 62 -27.55 1.29 -14.92
CA ILE A 62 -28.44 0.62 -13.95
C ILE A 62 -28.01 -0.84 -13.67
N GLU A 63 -27.47 -1.54 -14.67
CA GLU A 63 -26.98 -2.92 -14.57
C GLU A 63 -25.84 -3.06 -13.55
N SER A 64 -25.02 -2.01 -13.40
CA SER A 64 -23.94 -1.95 -12.40
C SER A 64 -24.44 -2.14 -10.97
N ALA A 65 -25.71 -1.80 -10.68
CA ALA A 65 -26.27 -1.94 -9.35
C ALA A 65 -26.42 -3.40 -8.91
N GLU A 66 -26.66 -4.31 -9.85
CA GLU A 66 -26.70 -5.75 -9.59
C GLU A 66 -25.29 -6.34 -9.56
N GLU A 67 -24.41 -5.92 -10.49
CA GLU A 67 -22.99 -6.32 -10.46
C GLU A 67 -22.32 -5.93 -9.14
N LEU A 68 -22.64 -4.74 -8.61
CA LEU A 68 -22.13 -4.26 -7.32
C LEU A 68 -22.55 -5.16 -6.15
N LYS A 69 -23.74 -5.74 -6.17
CA LYS A 69 -24.16 -6.70 -5.13
C LYS A 69 -23.28 -7.96 -5.16
N THR A 70 -22.99 -8.47 -6.35
CA THR A 70 -22.09 -9.62 -6.55
C THR A 70 -20.70 -9.31 -6.02
N VAL A 71 -20.15 -8.15 -6.38
CA VAL A 71 -18.85 -7.67 -5.88
C VAL A 71 -18.84 -7.60 -4.35
N ILE A 72 -19.84 -6.95 -3.73
CA ILE A 72 -19.96 -6.85 -2.27
C ILE A 72 -20.02 -8.24 -1.61
N GLY A 73 -20.72 -9.19 -2.24
CA GLY A 73 -20.75 -10.59 -1.82
C GLY A 73 -19.37 -11.24 -1.80
N GLU A 74 -18.60 -11.11 -2.88
CA GLU A 74 -17.24 -11.66 -2.97
C GLU A 74 -16.27 -11.02 -1.97
N LEU A 75 -16.37 -9.71 -1.74
CA LEU A 75 -15.55 -9.00 -0.75
C LEU A 75 -15.91 -9.41 0.69
N SER A 76 -17.20 -9.64 0.95
CA SER A 76 -17.68 -10.13 2.24
C SER A 76 -17.20 -11.55 2.51
N GLU A 77 -17.20 -12.42 1.49
CA GLU A 77 -16.61 -13.76 1.56
C GLU A 77 -15.11 -13.69 1.85
N LEU A 78 -14.35 -12.87 1.11
CA LEU A 78 -12.92 -12.67 1.33
C LEU A 78 -12.61 -12.19 2.77
N LYS A 79 -13.40 -11.26 3.29
CA LYS A 79 -13.27 -10.79 4.68
C LYS A 79 -13.47 -11.95 5.66
N TYR A 80 -14.50 -12.77 5.45
CA TYR A 80 -14.76 -13.95 6.28
C TYR A 80 -13.62 -14.98 6.19
N GLU A 81 -13.10 -15.24 4.99
CA GLU A 81 -11.95 -16.12 4.74
C GLU A 81 -10.73 -15.68 5.55
N ILE A 82 -10.39 -14.38 5.52
CA ILE A 82 -9.30 -13.81 6.32
C ILE A 82 -9.59 -13.96 7.81
N GLN A 83 -10.77 -13.53 8.28
CA GLN A 83 -11.09 -13.52 9.71
C GLN A 83 -11.11 -14.92 10.35
N THR A 84 -11.48 -15.94 9.57
CA THR A 84 -11.55 -17.35 9.98
C THR A 84 -10.35 -18.17 9.52
N ASN A 85 -9.31 -17.52 9.01
CA ASN A 85 -8.06 -18.13 8.57
C ASN A 85 -8.27 -19.31 7.60
N LYS A 86 -9.12 -19.12 6.58
CA LYS A 86 -9.33 -20.11 5.52
C LYS A 86 -8.08 -20.24 4.63
N PRO A 87 -7.95 -21.37 3.92
CA PRO A 87 -6.94 -21.51 2.88
C PRO A 87 -7.07 -20.46 1.77
N LEU A 88 -5.94 -20.04 1.20
CA LEU A 88 -5.92 -19.21 0.01
C LEU A 88 -6.45 -20.04 -1.17
N LYS A 89 -7.46 -19.50 -1.87
CA LYS A 89 -8.03 -20.10 -3.08
C LYS A 89 -7.21 -19.66 -4.30
N PRO A 90 -7.03 -20.52 -5.31
CA PRO A 90 -6.50 -20.07 -6.58
C PRO A 90 -7.33 -18.91 -7.16
N LEU A 91 -6.65 -17.92 -7.72
CA LEU A 91 -7.27 -16.86 -8.51
C LEU A 91 -7.86 -17.46 -9.79
N THR A 92 -9.04 -16.97 -10.16
CA THR A 92 -9.79 -17.39 -11.36
C THR A 92 -9.68 -16.38 -12.50
N SER A 93 -8.96 -15.27 -12.30
CA SER A 93 -8.69 -14.28 -13.34
C SER A 93 -7.91 -14.89 -14.51
N THR A 94 -8.21 -14.44 -15.72
CA THR A 94 -7.48 -14.82 -16.95
C THR A 94 -6.27 -13.94 -17.23
N ALA A 95 -6.03 -12.92 -16.40
CA ALA A 95 -4.87 -12.05 -16.56
C ALA A 95 -3.55 -12.81 -16.31
N PRO A 96 -2.44 -12.44 -16.98
CA PRO A 96 -1.17 -13.18 -16.89
C PRO A 96 -0.60 -13.29 -15.47
N ASP A 97 -0.88 -12.31 -14.62
CA ASP A 97 -0.41 -12.25 -13.23
C ASP A 97 -1.07 -13.30 -12.33
N ALA A 98 -2.31 -13.71 -12.63
CA ALA A 98 -3.06 -14.70 -11.85
C ALA A 98 -2.36 -16.05 -11.83
N ARG A 99 -1.71 -16.42 -12.95
CA ARG A 99 -0.90 -17.63 -13.03
C ARG A 99 0.29 -17.58 -12.05
N ILE A 100 0.99 -16.46 -11.99
CA ILE A 100 2.13 -16.26 -11.08
C ILE A 100 1.68 -16.37 -9.63
N TYR A 101 0.55 -15.76 -9.26
CA TYR A 101 -0.02 -15.91 -7.92
C TYR A 101 -0.37 -17.37 -7.61
N ASN A 102 -1.00 -18.08 -8.55
CA ASN A 102 -1.42 -19.47 -8.34
C ASN A 102 -0.22 -20.42 -8.18
N GLU A 103 0.83 -20.23 -8.99
CA GLU A 103 2.10 -20.95 -8.85
C GLU A 103 2.70 -20.68 -7.46
N TYR A 104 2.78 -19.41 -7.04
CA TYR A 104 3.37 -19.06 -5.74
C TYR A 104 2.53 -19.54 -4.55
N ILE A 105 1.19 -19.49 -4.63
CA ILE A 105 0.30 -20.08 -3.60
C ILE A 105 0.54 -21.59 -3.51
N ALA A 106 0.67 -22.29 -4.63
CA ALA A 106 0.94 -23.72 -4.63
C ALA A 106 2.30 -24.06 -3.99
N GLU A 107 3.34 -23.24 -4.23
CA GLU A 107 4.66 -23.39 -3.61
C GLU A 107 4.63 -23.23 -2.07
N GLN A 108 3.68 -22.47 -1.53
CA GLN A 108 3.52 -22.32 -0.08
C GLN A 108 2.74 -23.47 0.57
N ALA A 109 2.16 -24.39 -0.22
CA ALA A 109 1.46 -25.54 0.32
C ALA A 109 2.46 -26.57 0.87
N THR A 110 2.06 -27.23 1.96
CA THR A 110 2.76 -28.40 2.48
C THR A 110 1.97 -29.66 2.14
N THR A 111 2.60 -30.83 2.21
CA THR A 111 1.92 -32.12 1.99
C THR A 111 0.68 -32.30 2.87
N GLU A 112 0.66 -31.68 4.05
CA GLU A 112 -0.40 -31.85 5.05
C GLU A 112 -1.38 -30.68 5.13
N ASN A 113 -0.98 -29.46 4.71
CA ASN A 113 -1.81 -28.26 4.89
C ASN A 113 -1.67 -27.27 3.72
N PRO A 114 -2.81 -26.75 3.20
CA PRO A 114 -2.78 -25.65 2.24
C PRO A 114 -2.38 -24.33 2.94
N PRO A 115 -1.82 -23.35 2.20
CA PRO A 115 -1.46 -22.06 2.77
C PRO A 115 -2.73 -21.33 3.21
N THR A 116 -2.71 -20.75 4.40
CA THR A 116 -3.82 -19.94 4.95
C THR A 116 -3.38 -18.50 5.17
N HIS A 117 -4.34 -17.59 5.35
CA HIS A 117 -4.04 -16.16 5.54
C HIS A 117 -3.06 -15.86 6.70
N PHE A 118 -3.05 -16.70 7.74
CA PHE A 118 -2.15 -16.59 8.89
C PHE A 118 -0.90 -17.47 8.78
N HIS A 119 -0.88 -18.45 7.89
CA HIS A 119 0.22 -19.41 7.72
C HIS A 119 0.80 -19.31 6.31
N THR A 120 1.16 -18.09 5.93
CA THR A 120 1.90 -17.80 4.70
C THR A 120 2.68 -16.50 4.88
N ILE A 121 3.50 -16.15 3.90
CA ILE A 121 4.27 -14.91 3.87
C ILE A 121 3.31 -13.71 3.91
N TRP A 122 3.57 -12.73 4.78
CA TRP A 122 2.71 -11.56 4.94
C TRP A 122 2.51 -10.81 3.62
N LEU A 123 3.59 -10.60 2.87
CA LEU A 123 3.55 -9.95 1.56
C LEU A 123 2.57 -10.67 0.61
N LEU A 124 2.58 -12.01 0.58
CA LEU A 124 1.67 -12.78 -0.26
C LEU A 124 0.20 -12.57 0.15
N THR A 125 -0.13 -12.75 1.43
CA THR A 125 -1.54 -12.64 1.87
C THR A 125 -2.10 -11.22 1.70
N GLU A 126 -1.27 -10.19 1.90
CA GLU A 126 -1.67 -8.80 1.72
C GLU A 126 -1.88 -8.47 0.23
N CYS A 127 -0.91 -8.80 -0.63
CA CYS A 127 -1.05 -8.60 -2.09
C CYS A 127 -2.22 -9.43 -2.66
N TYR A 128 -2.39 -10.68 -2.21
CA TYR A 128 -3.51 -11.55 -2.59
C TYR A 128 -4.87 -10.94 -2.25
N MET A 129 -5.01 -10.27 -1.09
CA MET A 129 -6.26 -9.59 -0.74
C MET A 129 -6.60 -8.51 -1.77
N TYR A 130 -5.65 -7.62 -2.11
CA TYR A 130 -5.87 -6.58 -3.11
C TYR A 130 -6.12 -7.16 -4.51
N ARG A 131 -5.46 -8.25 -4.86
CA ARG A 131 -5.68 -8.93 -6.14
C ARG A 131 -7.06 -9.61 -6.22
N ARG A 132 -7.53 -10.22 -5.13
CA ARG A 132 -8.90 -10.77 -5.00
C ARG A 132 -9.96 -9.67 -5.08
N ILE A 133 -9.67 -8.50 -4.50
CA ILE A 133 -10.53 -7.33 -4.66
C ILE A 133 -10.62 -6.95 -6.14
N ALA A 134 -9.50 -6.76 -6.84
CA ALA A 134 -9.49 -6.46 -8.27
C ALA A 134 -10.23 -7.52 -9.11
N GLN A 135 -10.01 -8.81 -8.81
CA GLN A 135 -10.68 -9.91 -9.49
C GLN A 135 -12.22 -9.85 -9.36
N ALA A 136 -12.75 -9.39 -8.22
CA ALA A 136 -14.20 -9.25 -8.05
C ALA A 136 -14.79 -8.26 -9.07
N PHE A 137 -14.06 -7.18 -9.39
CA PHE A 137 -14.46 -6.20 -10.40
C PHE A 137 -14.19 -6.67 -11.83
N GLU A 138 -13.12 -7.43 -12.09
CA GLU A 138 -12.81 -7.97 -13.43
C GLU A 138 -13.94 -8.83 -14.02
N LYS A 139 -14.71 -9.51 -13.16
CA LYS A 139 -15.85 -10.36 -13.53
C LYS A 139 -17.09 -9.56 -13.95
N SER A 140 -17.16 -8.29 -13.57
CA SER A 140 -18.27 -7.40 -13.93
C SER A 140 -18.14 -6.97 -15.40
N ASN A 141 -19.22 -6.54 -16.04
CA ASN A 141 -19.16 -5.94 -17.38
C ASN A 141 -18.98 -4.43 -17.29
N THR A 142 -19.65 -3.79 -16.34
CA THR A 142 -19.72 -2.33 -16.25
C THR A 142 -18.72 -1.74 -15.25
N LEU A 143 -18.25 -2.53 -14.26
CA LEU A 143 -17.42 -2.04 -13.16
C LEU A 143 -15.93 -2.41 -13.28
N LYS A 144 -15.47 -2.91 -14.45
CA LYS A 144 -14.08 -3.36 -14.64
C LYS A 144 -13.05 -2.27 -14.33
N ASP A 145 -13.35 -1.04 -14.72
CA ASP A 145 -12.46 0.12 -14.54
C ASP A 145 -12.82 0.95 -13.29
N TYR A 146 -13.69 0.42 -12.42
CA TYR A 146 -14.07 1.10 -11.18
C TYR A 146 -12.91 1.09 -10.19
N ASP A 147 -12.41 2.28 -9.88
CA ASP A 147 -11.35 2.47 -8.89
C ASP A 147 -11.94 2.68 -7.51
N ILE A 148 -11.98 1.60 -6.72
CA ILE A 148 -12.52 1.58 -5.35
C ILE A 148 -11.82 2.55 -4.39
N PHE A 149 -10.61 3.00 -4.70
CA PHE A 149 -9.85 3.93 -3.87
C PHE A 149 -9.91 5.36 -4.40
N ARG A 150 -10.62 5.62 -5.52
CA ARG A 150 -10.68 6.93 -6.18
C ARG A 150 -11.07 8.05 -5.22
N GLU A 151 -12.17 7.88 -4.48
CA GLU A 151 -12.68 8.91 -3.57
C GLU A 151 -11.69 9.21 -2.45
N SER A 152 -11.15 8.18 -1.80
CA SER A 152 -10.14 8.35 -0.73
C SER A 152 -8.87 9.02 -1.25
N LYS A 153 -8.44 8.69 -2.49
CA LYS A 153 -7.29 9.33 -3.15
C LYS A 153 -7.55 10.80 -3.47
N GLN A 154 -8.77 11.14 -3.91
CA GLN A 154 -9.17 12.54 -4.18
C GLN A 154 -9.29 13.35 -2.90
N GLU A 155 -9.85 12.77 -1.84
CA GLU A 155 -9.94 13.38 -0.52
C GLU A 155 -8.55 13.64 0.06
N SER A 156 -7.64 12.65 0.00
CA SER A 156 -6.23 12.79 0.38
C SER A 156 -5.59 13.98 -0.33
N PHE A 157 -5.70 14.02 -1.66
CA PHE A 157 -5.13 15.09 -2.47
C PHE A 157 -5.70 16.46 -2.08
N THR A 158 -7.03 16.56 -1.94
CA THR A 158 -7.74 17.80 -1.59
C THR A 158 -7.29 18.33 -0.24
N ASN A 159 -7.21 17.45 0.76
CA ASN A 159 -6.77 17.79 2.11
C ASN A 159 -5.29 18.23 2.14
N SER A 160 -4.47 17.73 1.20
CA SER A 160 -3.06 18.10 1.08
C SER A 160 -2.78 19.34 0.21
N ILE A 161 -3.78 19.98 -0.42
CA ILE A 161 -3.56 21.11 -1.37
C ILE A 161 -2.70 22.21 -0.75
N LYS A 162 -2.98 22.62 0.49
CA LYS A 162 -2.22 23.69 1.17
C LYS A 162 -0.74 23.32 1.35
N LEU A 163 -0.46 22.07 1.68
CA LEU A 163 0.91 21.57 1.81
C LEU A 163 1.60 21.51 0.45
N ILE A 164 0.89 21.04 -0.59
CA ILE A 164 1.41 21.02 -1.97
C ILE A 164 1.76 22.44 -2.43
N GLN A 165 0.94 23.44 -2.11
CA GLN A 165 1.22 24.84 -2.42
C GLN A 165 2.46 25.38 -1.70
N GLN A 166 2.62 25.05 -0.41
CA GLN A 166 3.81 25.44 0.35
C GLN A 166 5.08 24.79 -0.23
N MET A 167 5.02 23.50 -0.55
CA MET A 167 6.11 22.78 -1.21
C MET A 167 6.47 23.38 -2.56
N ALA A 168 5.47 23.64 -3.41
CA ALA A 168 5.69 24.24 -4.72
C ALA A 168 6.35 25.62 -4.59
N LYS A 169 5.92 26.44 -3.62
CA LYS A 169 6.53 27.74 -3.34
C LYS A 169 7.99 27.59 -2.89
N TYR A 170 8.26 26.69 -1.93
CA TYR A 170 9.60 26.41 -1.44
C TYR A 170 10.55 25.97 -2.56
N ILE A 171 10.12 25.01 -3.39
CA ILE A 171 10.91 24.53 -4.53
C ILE A 171 11.12 25.64 -5.56
N THR A 172 10.10 26.46 -5.84
CA THR A 172 10.24 27.58 -6.79
C THR A 172 11.25 28.62 -6.29
N GLU A 173 11.21 28.98 -5.00
CA GLU A 173 12.16 29.90 -4.38
C GLU A 173 13.58 29.32 -4.37
N LEU A 174 13.71 28.02 -4.07
CA LEU A 174 14.98 27.31 -4.12
C LEU A 174 15.58 27.34 -5.53
N LEU A 175 14.81 26.92 -6.54
CA LEU A 175 15.26 26.86 -7.94
C LEU A 175 15.55 28.25 -8.53
N SER A 176 14.82 29.29 -8.10
CA SER A 176 15.06 30.67 -8.58
C SER A 176 16.41 31.23 -8.11
N ASN A 177 16.95 30.72 -7.00
CA ASN A 177 18.22 31.16 -6.42
C ASN A 177 19.40 30.26 -6.80
N ILE A 178 19.15 29.10 -7.44
CA ILE A 178 20.19 28.15 -7.83
C ILE A 178 20.84 28.58 -9.15
N GLN A 179 22.12 28.98 -9.09
CA GLN A 179 22.96 29.12 -10.29
C GLN A 179 23.60 27.80 -10.72
N LYS A 180 23.85 26.90 -9.76
CA LYS A 180 24.37 25.54 -9.98
C LYS A 180 23.78 24.60 -8.92
N PRO A 181 23.37 23.37 -9.29
CA PRO A 181 22.86 22.39 -8.33
C PRO A 181 23.87 22.19 -7.20
N SER A 182 23.42 22.38 -5.95
CA SER A 182 24.23 22.12 -4.77
C SER A 182 23.87 20.78 -4.15
N LYS A 183 24.85 20.15 -3.52
CA LYS A 183 24.63 18.92 -2.75
C LYS A 183 23.60 19.12 -1.65
N ASP A 184 23.70 20.23 -0.93
CA ASP A 184 22.87 20.49 0.24
C ASP A 184 21.40 20.67 -0.18
N ASP A 185 21.15 21.37 -1.29
CA ASP A 185 19.79 21.53 -1.85
C ASP A 185 19.23 20.19 -2.33
N PHE A 186 20.05 19.36 -2.99
CA PHE A 186 19.64 18.02 -3.41
C PHE A 186 19.26 17.14 -2.22
N ILE A 187 20.08 17.10 -1.18
CA ILE A 187 19.80 16.32 0.03
C ILE A 187 18.56 16.85 0.75
N ALA A 188 18.36 18.18 0.80
CA ALA A 188 17.16 18.78 1.38
C ALA A 188 15.89 18.33 0.62
N LEU A 189 15.91 18.33 -0.72
CA LEU A 189 14.80 17.84 -1.54
C LEU A 189 14.57 16.33 -1.36
N LEU A 190 15.63 15.53 -1.26
CA LEU A 190 15.53 14.09 -1.00
C LEU A 190 14.90 13.80 0.38
N LYS A 191 15.26 14.57 1.41
CA LYS A 191 14.66 14.47 2.74
C LYS A 191 13.20 14.94 2.75
N LEU A 192 12.88 16.03 2.06
CA LEU A 192 11.50 16.47 1.87
C LEU A 192 10.65 15.38 1.19
N ASN A 193 11.25 14.67 0.23
CA ASN A 193 10.63 13.54 -0.43
C ASN A 193 10.35 12.37 0.53
N LEU A 194 11.36 11.96 1.30
CA LEU A 194 11.24 10.92 2.33
C LEU A 194 10.11 11.23 3.33
N TRP A 195 10.09 12.46 3.84
CA TRP A 195 9.13 12.86 4.86
C TRP A 195 7.73 13.13 4.29
N GLY A 196 7.59 13.28 2.98
CA GLY A 196 6.29 13.31 2.31
C GLY A 196 5.45 12.07 2.58
N ASN A 197 6.06 10.91 2.88
CA ASN A 197 5.34 9.71 3.30
C ASN A 197 4.60 9.89 4.64
N LYS A 198 4.94 10.89 5.48
CA LYS A 198 4.16 11.18 6.71
C LYS A 198 2.79 11.77 6.41
N CYS A 199 2.55 12.28 5.21
CA CYS A 199 1.23 12.70 4.75
C CYS A 199 0.35 11.53 4.29
N ASP A 200 0.85 10.30 4.35
CA ASP A 200 0.13 9.13 3.89
C ASP A 200 -1.05 8.73 4.80
N LEU A 201 -2.12 8.25 4.17
CA LEU A 201 -3.36 7.82 4.81
C LEU A 201 -3.33 6.35 5.24
N SER A 202 -2.42 5.52 4.68
CA SER A 202 -2.46 4.07 4.89
C SER A 202 -2.08 3.68 6.34
N ILE A 203 -1.10 4.36 6.93
CA ILE A 203 -0.67 4.15 8.33
C ILE A 203 -1.69 4.76 9.30
N SER A 204 -2.30 5.88 8.95
CA SER A 204 -3.20 6.64 9.81
C SER A 204 -4.67 6.24 9.71
N LEU A 205 -5.01 5.23 8.90
CA LEU A 205 -6.39 4.85 8.58
C LEU A 205 -7.24 6.07 8.13
N GLY A 206 -6.63 7.00 7.41
CA GLY A 206 -7.31 8.20 6.91
C GLY A 206 -7.33 9.41 7.84
N LYS A 207 -6.60 9.42 8.96
CA LYS A 207 -6.56 10.58 9.88
C LYS A 207 -5.33 11.46 9.65
N MET A 208 -5.53 12.73 9.29
CA MET A 208 -4.44 13.71 9.22
C MET A 208 -3.97 14.15 10.62
N THR A 209 -2.65 14.23 10.78
CA THR A 209 -1.98 14.89 11.91
C THR A 209 -1.37 16.22 11.46
N ASP A 210 -1.03 17.12 12.38
CA ASP A 210 -0.33 18.36 12.03
C ASP A 210 0.99 18.07 11.29
N HIS A 211 1.21 18.79 10.19
CA HIS A 211 2.29 18.59 9.21
C HIS A 211 3.20 19.82 9.07
N SER A 212 3.07 20.79 10.00
CA SER A 212 3.85 22.04 10.04
C SER A 212 5.38 21.84 10.03
N THR A 213 5.87 20.69 10.51
CA THR A 213 7.30 20.38 10.60
C THR A 213 7.90 19.72 9.35
N LEU A 214 7.12 19.43 8.30
CA LEU A 214 7.61 18.74 7.11
C LEU A 214 8.69 19.51 6.34
N PHE A 215 8.64 20.84 6.38
CA PHE A 215 9.59 21.71 5.70
C PHE A 215 10.84 22.00 6.54
N ASP A 216 10.83 21.66 7.84
CA ASP A 216 12.00 21.71 8.70
C ASP A 216 12.68 20.34 8.71
N THR A 217 13.40 20.06 7.63
CA THR A 217 14.10 18.77 7.45
C THR A 217 15.14 18.53 8.54
N ALA A 218 15.77 19.58 9.08
CA ALA A 218 16.75 19.49 10.16
C ALA A 218 16.12 18.97 11.47
N ALA A 219 14.89 19.38 11.79
CA ALA A 219 14.16 18.84 12.94
C ALA A 219 13.82 17.34 12.78
N LEU A 220 13.84 16.82 11.55
CA LEU A 220 13.50 15.43 11.24
C LEU A 220 14.71 14.52 11.09
N ASP A 221 15.92 15.08 10.91
CA ASP A 221 17.18 14.34 10.79
C ASP A 221 17.43 13.32 11.91
N PRO A 222 17.14 13.60 13.21
CA PRO A 222 17.32 12.62 14.28
C PRO A 222 16.48 11.33 14.12
N HIS A 223 15.49 11.33 13.23
CA HIS A 223 14.63 10.18 12.95
C HIS A 223 15.13 9.33 11.77
N ILE A 224 16.21 9.73 11.09
CA ILE A 224 16.84 8.95 10.03
C ILE A 224 17.82 7.95 10.66
N LEU A 225 17.49 6.65 10.56
CA LEU A 225 18.33 5.59 11.12
C LEU A 225 19.49 5.16 10.21
N SER A 226 19.35 5.36 8.90
CA SER A 226 20.34 5.03 7.89
C SER A 226 20.24 6.05 6.76
N ASP A 227 21.31 6.83 6.58
CA ASP A 227 21.38 7.91 5.61
C ASP A 227 22.44 7.58 4.55
N HIS A 228 22.01 7.45 3.30
CA HIS A 228 22.88 7.26 2.13
C HIS A 228 22.77 8.42 1.12
N SER A 229 22.26 9.57 1.54
CA SER A 229 22.00 10.72 0.68
C SER A 229 23.26 11.25 -0.01
N GLU A 230 24.41 11.21 0.65
CA GLU A 230 25.71 11.57 0.06
C GLU A 230 26.10 10.64 -1.10
N GLN A 231 25.95 9.32 -0.91
CA GLN A 231 26.26 8.34 -1.96
C GLN A 231 25.34 8.51 -3.16
N ILE A 232 24.05 8.84 -2.92
CA ILE A 232 23.11 9.14 -3.99
C ILE A 232 23.56 10.39 -4.75
N TRP A 233 23.93 11.47 -4.05
CA TRP A 233 24.46 12.68 -4.68
C TRP A 233 25.70 12.37 -5.53
N GLN A 234 26.65 11.60 -5.02
CA GLN A 234 27.84 11.19 -5.76
C GLN A 234 27.47 10.44 -7.05
N ALA A 235 26.53 9.49 -6.96
CA ALA A 235 26.09 8.71 -8.13
C ALA A 235 25.40 9.57 -9.20
N VAL A 236 24.61 10.57 -8.82
CA VAL A 236 23.87 11.42 -9.77
C VAL A 236 24.66 12.64 -10.26
N SER A 237 25.73 13.01 -9.55
CA SER A 237 26.62 14.10 -9.94
C SER A 237 27.85 13.63 -10.74
N ASP A 238 28.13 12.32 -10.76
CA ASP A 238 29.22 11.76 -11.55
C ASP A 238 28.86 11.79 -13.04
N THR A 239 29.72 12.40 -13.85
CA THR A 239 29.46 12.77 -15.25
C THR A 239 29.83 11.68 -16.25
N GLN A 240 29.98 10.43 -15.77
CA GLN A 240 30.33 9.30 -16.64
C GLN A 240 29.13 8.92 -17.53
N PRO A 241 29.35 8.68 -18.83
CA PRO A 241 28.32 8.71 -19.88
C PRO A 241 27.34 7.54 -19.89
N MET A 242 27.26 6.74 -18.81
CA MET A 242 26.68 5.40 -18.90
C MET A 242 25.20 5.34 -18.53
N SER A 243 24.61 6.35 -17.86
CA SER A 243 23.14 6.50 -17.73
C SER A 243 22.73 7.78 -16.99
N ASP A 244 22.22 8.78 -17.72
CA ASP A 244 21.51 9.95 -17.15
C ASP A 244 20.06 9.62 -16.68
N ILE A 245 19.73 8.33 -16.56
CA ILE A 245 18.36 7.88 -16.28
C ILE A 245 18.17 7.68 -14.78
N VAL A 246 17.29 8.50 -14.19
CA VAL A 246 16.76 8.29 -12.85
C VAL A 246 15.38 7.64 -12.95
N THR A 247 15.22 6.45 -12.37
CA THR A 247 13.92 5.77 -12.28
C THR A 247 13.36 5.89 -10.86
N ILE A 248 12.11 6.36 -10.74
CA ILE A 248 11.41 6.50 -9.47
C ILE A 248 10.26 5.50 -9.42
N VAL A 249 10.30 4.58 -8.45
CA VAL A 249 9.19 3.68 -8.13
C VAL A 249 8.29 4.37 -7.10
N PHE A 250 7.06 4.70 -7.51
CA PHE A 250 6.09 5.39 -6.63
C PHE A 250 5.48 4.45 -5.59
N ASP A 251 5.09 5.01 -4.45
CA ASP A 251 4.34 4.33 -3.39
C ASP A 251 2.90 4.90 -3.33
N ASN A 252 2.69 6.08 -2.74
CA ASN A 252 1.33 6.67 -2.64
C ASN A 252 1.04 7.80 -3.64
N VAL A 253 -0.25 8.10 -3.81
CA VAL A 253 -0.72 9.29 -4.54
C VAL A 253 -0.81 10.51 -3.60
N GLY A 254 -1.44 11.60 -4.04
CA GLY A 254 -1.64 12.79 -3.20
C GLY A 254 -0.35 13.60 -3.04
N TYR A 255 -0.04 14.02 -1.80
CA TYR A 255 1.15 14.82 -1.50
C TYR A 255 2.44 14.09 -1.91
N GLU A 256 2.57 12.80 -1.58
CA GLU A 256 3.79 12.02 -1.83
C GLU A 256 4.14 11.94 -3.32
N LYS A 257 3.16 11.62 -4.18
CA LYS A 257 3.38 11.65 -5.62
C LYS A 257 3.83 13.03 -6.10
N LYS A 258 3.28 14.11 -5.54
CA LYS A 258 3.68 15.47 -5.92
C LYS A 258 5.07 15.82 -5.43
N SER A 259 5.47 15.39 -4.23
CA SER A 259 6.83 15.62 -3.72
C SER A 259 7.90 14.82 -4.46
N ARG A 260 7.54 13.71 -5.13
CA ARG A 260 8.44 12.92 -6.00
C ARG A 260 8.56 13.46 -7.42
N CYS A 261 7.60 14.26 -7.89
CA CYS A 261 7.59 14.79 -9.25
C CYS A 261 8.13 16.23 -9.36
N MET A 262 8.08 16.99 -8.27
CA MET A 262 8.64 18.34 -8.18
C MET A 262 10.10 18.26 -7.73
#